data_AF-A0A0M6YA37-F1
#
_entry.id   AF-A0A0M6YA37-F1
#
_cell.length_a   1.000
_cell.length_b   1.000
_cell.length_c   1.000
_cell.angle_alpha   90.00
_cell.angle_beta   90.00
_cell.angle_gamma   90.00
#
_symmetry.space_group_name_H-M   'P 1'
#
loop_
_entity.id
_entity.type
_entity.pdbx_description
1 polymer ?
#
loop_
_entity_poly.entity_id
_entity_poly.type
_entity_poly.pdbx_seq_one_letter_code
_entity_poly.pdbx_strand_id
1 'polypeptide(L)'
;MKNVFVSLGGGCDAATNLKKLGLRHEQYPFDWLWNLDAGLDYVSKIIATDFKGLTSKHDYTYASHQIDPVEKFLIFKDYPKIAHLHSNPHDNSDVLAEYKVRIDRFRKLIKDTGEKTTFIYYRNAAVAEENSINDFHAEVSLLKSETTLFEEMMARLHPDKTFSLVSLLAIPATCFDNHALRENLRRTCSSNRSARTTFEIVPMRDDRYPEQFNAWTDEWTAALRRAKAVSPLDIMRGKISKRKIRTRKKLTRLLPRASTRLLG
;
A
#
# COMPACT_ATOMS: atom_id res chain seq x y z
N MET A 1 -20.09 -5.04 -10.54
CA MET A 1 -18.93 -5.70 -9.91
C MET A 1 -18.37 -4.77 -8.84
N LYS A 2 -18.17 -5.25 -7.60
CA LYS A 2 -17.55 -4.46 -6.53
C LYS A 2 -16.04 -4.40 -6.79
N ASN A 3 -15.42 -3.25 -6.53
CA ASN A 3 -13.98 -3.05 -6.65
C ASN A 3 -13.35 -2.99 -5.25
N VAL A 4 -12.35 -3.83 -4.99
CA VAL A 4 -11.61 -3.88 -3.73
C VAL A 4 -10.23 -3.28 -3.93
N PHE A 5 -9.87 -2.32 -3.08
CA PHE A 5 -8.56 -1.66 -3.11
C PHE A 5 -7.62 -2.31 -2.10
N VAL A 6 -6.41 -2.63 -2.54
CA VAL A 6 -5.40 -3.31 -1.73
C VAL A 6 -4.06 -2.60 -1.84
N SER A 7 -3.44 -2.28 -0.70
CA SER A 7 -2.06 -1.81 -0.66
C SER A 7 -1.12 -3.00 -0.87
N LEU A 8 -0.08 -2.81 -1.69
CA LEU A 8 1.04 -3.73 -1.85
C LEU A 8 2.30 -3.24 -1.12
N GLY A 9 2.12 -2.40 -0.11
CA GLY A 9 3.21 -1.84 0.70
C GLY A 9 3.61 -0.44 0.25
N GLY A 10 4.91 -0.14 0.33
CA GLY A 10 5.45 1.21 0.22
C GLY A 10 5.51 1.93 1.58
N GLY A 11 5.55 1.18 2.69
CA GLY A 11 5.29 1.72 4.03
C GLY A 11 3.79 1.83 4.31
N CYS A 12 3.39 2.81 5.13
CA CYS A 12 2.00 3.00 5.53
C CYS A 12 1.19 3.93 4.60
N ASP A 13 1.81 4.49 3.55
CA ASP A 13 1.26 5.59 2.75
C ASP A 13 0.05 5.20 1.91
N ALA A 14 0.17 4.14 1.09
CA ALA A 14 -0.93 3.66 0.26
C ALA A 14 -2.14 3.24 1.13
N ALA A 15 -1.89 2.46 2.19
CA ALA A 15 -2.94 2.03 3.11
C ALA A 15 -3.59 3.21 3.86
N THR A 16 -2.83 4.27 4.16
CA THR A 16 -3.34 5.49 4.81
C THR A 16 -4.21 6.29 3.85
N ASN A 17 -3.79 6.48 2.59
CA ASN A 17 -4.59 7.16 1.58
C ASN A 17 -5.88 6.40 1.27
N LEU A 18 -5.82 5.09 1.05
CA LEU A 18 -7.01 4.27 0.83
C LEU A 18 -7.99 4.37 2.01
N LYS A 19 -7.46 4.36 3.25
CA LYS A 19 -8.27 4.58 4.46
C LYS A 19 -8.86 5.98 4.47
N LYS A 20 -8.11 7.04 4.12
CA LYS A 20 -8.58 8.44 4.07
C LYS A 20 -9.66 8.67 3.02
N LEU A 21 -9.60 7.98 1.90
CA LEU A 21 -10.63 8.04 0.84
C LEU A 21 -11.85 7.16 1.13
N GLY A 22 -11.77 6.30 2.15
CA GLY A 22 -12.86 5.35 2.47
C GLY A 22 -12.95 4.19 1.48
N LEU A 23 -11.85 3.93 0.75
CA LEU A 23 -11.69 2.85 -0.22
C LEU A 23 -11.13 1.59 0.43
N ARG A 24 -10.48 1.74 1.59
CA ARG A 24 -10.00 0.60 2.39
C ARG A 24 -11.12 0.04 3.26
N HIS A 25 -11.61 -1.15 2.91
CA HIS A 25 -12.66 -1.85 3.65
C HIS A 25 -12.12 -2.86 4.66
N GLU A 26 -10.95 -3.43 4.39
CA GLU A 26 -10.30 -4.46 5.19
C GLU A 26 -8.81 -4.15 5.31
N GLN A 27 -8.12 -4.81 6.25
CA GLN A 27 -6.66 -4.74 6.34
C GLN A 27 -6.02 -5.91 5.59
N TYR A 28 -4.93 -5.66 4.88
CA TYR A 28 -4.20 -6.68 4.13
C TYR A 28 -2.75 -6.81 4.61
N PRO A 29 -2.04 -7.90 4.26
CA PRO A 29 -0.72 -8.22 4.82
C PRO A 29 0.33 -7.13 4.60
N PHE A 30 0.23 -6.37 3.51
CA PHE A 30 1.21 -5.36 3.13
C PHE A 30 0.87 -3.94 3.59
N ASP A 31 -0.26 -3.71 4.26
CA ASP A 31 -0.73 -2.34 4.60
C ASP A 31 0.27 -1.52 5.44
N TRP A 32 1.13 -2.19 6.21
CA TRP A 32 2.00 -1.58 7.21
C TRP A 32 3.44 -2.10 7.15
N LEU A 33 3.81 -2.69 6.03
CA LEU A 33 5.15 -3.21 5.81
C LEU A 33 5.98 -2.16 5.08
N TRP A 34 7.20 -1.95 5.57
CA TRP A 34 8.18 -1.14 4.86
C TRP A 34 8.95 -2.04 3.90
N ASN A 35 8.70 -1.88 2.61
CA ASN A 35 9.36 -2.61 1.53
C ASN A 35 9.90 -1.66 0.45
N LEU A 36 10.32 -0.45 0.83
CA LEU A 36 10.78 0.57 -0.13
C LEU A 36 11.99 0.07 -0.93
N ASP A 37 12.93 -0.62 -0.27
CA ASP A 37 14.16 -1.09 -0.90
C ASP A 37 13.98 -2.41 -1.65
N ALA A 38 13.06 -3.26 -1.17
CA ALA A 38 12.73 -4.54 -1.78
C ALA A 38 11.80 -4.40 -2.99
N GLY A 39 11.08 -3.28 -3.05
CA GLY A 39 10.10 -2.97 -4.06
C GLY A 39 8.94 -3.96 -4.14
N LEU A 40 8.36 -4.08 -5.33
CA LEU A 40 7.31 -5.06 -5.63
C LEU A 40 7.87 -6.48 -5.85
N ASP A 41 9.19 -6.63 -5.99
CA ASP A 41 9.86 -7.94 -6.19
C ASP A 41 9.57 -8.89 -5.02
N TYR A 42 9.84 -8.46 -3.79
CA TYR A 42 9.57 -9.30 -2.61
C TYR A 42 8.08 -9.54 -2.40
N VAL A 43 7.23 -8.56 -2.66
CA VAL A 43 5.77 -8.75 -2.59
C VAL A 43 5.33 -9.82 -3.58
N SER A 44 5.85 -9.78 -4.80
CA SER A 44 5.54 -10.77 -5.84
C SER A 44 6.02 -12.17 -5.44
N LYS A 45 7.21 -12.29 -4.86
CA LYS A 45 7.75 -13.56 -4.35
C LYS A 45 6.94 -14.11 -3.17
N ILE A 46 6.53 -13.26 -2.23
CA ILE A 46 5.69 -13.65 -1.10
C ILE A 46 4.36 -14.22 -1.61
N ILE A 47 3.71 -13.53 -2.55
CA ILE A 47 2.45 -14.03 -3.14
C ILE A 47 2.69 -15.34 -3.91
N ALA A 48 3.74 -15.41 -4.73
CA ALA A 48 4.04 -16.58 -5.56
C ALA A 48 4.40 -17.83 -4.76
N THR A 49 4.95 -17.66 -3.56
CA THR A 49 5.28 -18.75 -2.62
C THR A 49 4.17 -19.00 -1.59
N ASP A 50 2.99 -18.41 -1.81
CA ASP A 50 1.83 -18.50 -0.93
C ASP A 50 2.17 -18.16 0.53
N PHE A 51 2.89 -17.06 0.75
CA PHE A 51 3.28 -16.55 2.08
C PHE A 51 4.09 -17.55 2.92
N LYS A 52 4.85 -18.45 2.27
CA LYS A 52 5.80 -19.33 2.95
C LYS A 52 6.84 -18.50 3.71
N GLY A 53 7.06 -18.85 4.98
CA GLY A 53 8.03 -18.16 5.85
C GLY A 53 7.53 -16.82 6.41
N LEU A 54 6.21 -16.65 6.61
CA LEU A 54 5.60 -15.43 7.17
C LEU A 54 4.54 -15.69 8.27
N THR A 55 4.39 -16.93 8.75
CA THR A 55 3.25 -17.34 9.60
C THR A 55 3.66 -17.98 10.93
N SER A 56 4.94 -18.06 11.21
CA SER A 56 5.48 -18.53 12.49
C SER A 56 6.26 -17.41 13.15
N LYS A 57 6.26 -17.35 14.49
CA LYS A 57 7.16 -16.43 15.22
C LYS A 57 8.63 -16.64 14.82
N HIS A 58 8.99 -17.85 14.40
CA HIS A 58 10.34 -18.21 13.97
C HIS A 58 10.71 -17.68 12.59
N ASP A 59 9.76 -17.13 11.84
CA ASP A 59 9.98 -16.55 10.52
C ASP A 59 10.52 -15.11 10.61
N TYR A 60 10.54 -14.55 11.82
CA TYR A 60 10.97 -13.19 12.09
C TYR A 60 12.31 -13.16 12.82
N THR A 61 13.05 -12.07 12.62
CA THR A 61 14.27 -11.78 13.37
C THR A 61 14.47 -10.28 13.53
N TYR A 62 15.23 -9.87 14.54
CA TYR A 62 15.72 -8.51 14.66
C TYR A 62 17.06 -8.38 13.94
N ALA A 63 17.17 -7.43 13.02
CA ALA A 63 18.40 -7.11 12.32
C ALA A 63 18.48 -5.63 11.96
N SER A 64 19.69 -5.14 11.71
CA SER A 64 19.88 -3.82 11.09
C SER A 64 19.19 -3.79 9.72
N HIS A 65 18.55 -2.67 9.40
CA HIS A 65 17.84 -2.49 8.14
C HIS A 65 18.36 -1.25 7.42
N GLN A 66 18.17 -1.15 6.10
CA GLN A 66 18.56 0.02 5.31
C GLN A 66 17.81 1.32 5.69
N ILE A 67 16.77 1.22 6.54
CA ILE A 67 16.03 2.37 7.08
C ILE A 67 16.93 3.14 8.04
N ASP A 68 17.53 2.40 8.97
CA ASP A 68 18.49 2.91 9.94
C ASP A 68 19.45 1.75 10.27
N PRO A 69 20.74 1.86 9.89
CA PRO A 69 21.71 0.78 10.11
C PRO A 69 22.05 0.58 11.60
N VAL A 70 21.76 1.56 12.45
CA VAL A 70 22.01 1.55 13.89
C VAL A 70 20.87 0.84 14.63
N GLU A 71 19.63 1.15 14.29
CA GLU A 71 18.46 0.51 14.90
C GLU A 71 18.22 -0.90 14.38
N LYS A 72 17.74 -1.79 15.27
CA LYS A 72 17.30 -3.13 14.88
C LYS A 72 15.81 -3.13 14.61
N PHE A 73 15.43 -3.52 13.41
CA PHE A 73 14.04 -3.68 13.00
C PHE A 73 13.64 -5.14 13.04
N LEU A 74 12.36 -5.39 13.29
CA LEU A 74 11.79 -6.71 13.10
C LEU A 74 11.55 -6.93 11.60
N ILE A 75 12.23 -7.91 11.04
CA ILE A 75 12.19 -8.25 9.61
C ILE A 75 11.76 -9.70 9.41
N PHE A 76 11.35 -10.05 8.19
CA PHE A 76 11.20 -11.44 7.78
C PHE A 76 12.58 -12.05 7.45
N LYS A 77 12.86 -13.27 7.92
CA LYS A 77 14.14 -13.95 7.65
C LYS A 77 14.37 -14.19 6.16
N ASP A 78 13.35 -14.67 5.47
CA ASP A 78 13.42 -14.98 4.03
C ASP A 78 13.26 -13.72 3.15
N TYR A 79 12.83 -12.61 3.75
CA TYR A 79 12.58 -11.34 3.07
C TYR A 79 13.15 -10.15 3.87
N PRO A 80 14.49 -10.09 4.06
CA PRO A 80 15.12 -9.22 5.07
C PRO A 80 15.04 -7.71 4.76
N LYS A 81 14.72 -7.34 3.53
CA LYS A 81 14.46 -5.96 3.08
C LYS A 81 13.03 -5.48 3.37
N ILE A 82 12.25 -6.28 4.09
CA ILE A 82 10.91 -5.90 4.54
C ILE A 82 10.89 -5.86 6.06
N ALA A 83 10.57 -4.68 6.59
CA ALA A 83 10.47 -4.43 8.02
C ALA A 83 9.02 -4.21 8.47
N HIS A 84 8.75 -4.65 9.70
CA HIS A 84 7.56 -4.29 10.45
C HIS A 84 7.79 -2.97 11.20
N LEU A 85 7.02 -1.93 10.87
CA LEU A 85 7.15 -0.61 11.53
C LEU A 85 6.19 -0.39 12.69
N HIS A 86 5.02 -1.03 12.65
CA HIS A 86 3.91 -0.73 13.56
C HIS A 86 3.31 -2.00 14.20
N SER A 87 4.02 -3.12 14.09
CA SER A 87 3.57 -4.41 14.60
C SER A 87 4.75 -5.28 14.99
N ASN A 88 4.53 -6.19 15.94
CA ASN A 88 5.54 -7.14 16.40
C ASN A 88 4.94 -8.55 16.47
N PRO A 89 4.80 -9.26 15.35
CA PRO A 89 4.35 -10.66 15.32
C PRO A 89 5.35 -11.66 15.93
N HIS A 90 6.58 -11.26 16.24
CA HIS A 90 7.57 -12.13 16.89
C HIS A 90 7.27 -12.28 18.39
N ASP A 91 7.08 -11.16 19.08
CA ASP A 91 6.88 -11.15 20.54
C ASP A 91 5.40 -11.13 20.94
N ASN A 92 4.47 -10.87 20.01
CA ASN A 92 3.04 -10.77 20.29
C ASN A 92 2.22 -11.76 19.45
N SER A 93 1.68 -12.78 20.11
CA SER A 93 0.87 -13.84 19.49
C SER A 93 -0.43 -13.33 18.87
N ASP A 94 -1.05 -12.31 19.46
CA ASP A 94 -2.31 -11.74 18.95
C ASP A 94 -2.06 -10.99 17.64
N VAL A 95 -0.93 -10.26 17.57
CA VAL A 95 -0.49 -9.59 16.35
C VAL A 95 -0.15 -10.61 15.25
N LEU A 96 0.52 -11.72 15.61
CA LEU A 96 0.78 -12.82 14.67
C LEU A 96 -0.52 -13.46 14.17
N ALA A 97 -1.48 -13.73 15.06
CA ALA A 97 -2.78 -14.27 14.71
C ALA A 97 -3.55 -13.33 13.77
N GLU A 98 -3.55 -12.02 14.05
CA GLU A 98 -4.15 -11.03 13.17
C GLU A 98 -3.46 -10.97 11.80
N TYR A 99 -2.12 -11.08 11.78
CA TYR A 99 -1.37 -11.12 10.53
C TYR A 99 -1.75 -12.31 9.64
N LYS A 100 -1.92 -13.50 10.24
CA LYS A 100 -2.44 -14.69 9.53
C LYS A 100 -3.83 -14.46 8.95
N VAL A 101 -4.74 -13.86 9.72
CA VAL A 101 -6.08 -13.53 9.23
C VAL A 101 -6.01 -12.58 8.01
N ARG A 102 -5.09 -11.61 8.01
CA ARG A 102 -4.87 -10.73 6.85
C ARG A 102 -4.36 -11.51 5.64
N ILE A 103 -3.47 -12.49 5.84
CA ILE A 103 -2.95 -13.37 4.77
C ILE A 103 -4.09 -14.21 4.18
N ASP A 104 -4.88 -14.88 5.02
CA ASP A 104 -5.98 -15.73 4.56
C ASP A 104 -7.05 -14.92 3.82
N ARG A 105 -7.34 -13.70 4.29
CA ARG A 105 -8.20 -12.76 3.59
C ARG A 105 -7.65 -12.40 2.21
N PHE A 106 -6.35 -12.11 2.10
CA PHE A 106 -5.71 -11.81 0.82
C PHE A 106 -5.76 -13.01 -0.13
N ARG A 107 -5.44 -14.22 0.36
CA ARG A 107 -5.54 -15.47 -0.41
C ARG A 107 -6.94 -15.70 -0.97
N LYS A 108 -7.97 -15.46 -0.16
CA LYS A 108 -9.37 -15.53 -0.62
C LYS A 108 -9.62 -14.50 -1.72
N LEU A 109 -9.21 -13.25 -1.50
CA LEU A 109 -9.45 -12.16 -2.44
C LEU A 109 -8.84 -12.39 -3.83
N ILE A 110 -7.60 -12.87 -3.91
CA ILE A 110 -6.90 -13.07 -5.19
C ILE A 110 -7.44 -14.28 -5.98
N LYS A 111 -8.11 -15.22 -5.30
CA LYS A 111 -8.81 -16.36 -5.92
C LYS A 111 -10.28 -16.05 -6.25
N ASP A 112 -10.88 -15.05 -5.61
CA ASP A 112 -12.26 -14.65 -5.85
C ASP A 112 -12.40 -13.92 -7.20
N THR A 113 -13.20 -14.48 -8.11
CA THR A 113 -13.46 -13.94 -9.44
C THR A 113 -14.69 -13.01 -9.49
N GLY A 114 -15.49 -12.94 -8.43
CA GLY A 114 -16.71 -12.12 -8.37
C GLY A 114 -16.46 -10.63 -8.11
N GLU A 115 -15.26 -10.28 -7.66
CA GLU A 115 -14.84 -8.90 -7.38
C GLU A 115 -13.61 -8.51 -8.22
N LYS A 116 -13.60 -7.27 -8.71
CA LYS A 116 -12.38 -6.66 -9.25
C LYS A 116 -11.47 -6.28 -8.10
N THR A 117 -10.17 -6.52 -8.23
CA THR A 117 -9.17 -6.01 -7.28
C THR A 117 -8.31 -4.94 -7.93
N THR A 118 -8.24 -3.76 -7.30
CA THR A 118 -7.30 -2.71 -7.68
C THR A 118 -6.16 -2.68 -6.66
N PHE A 119 -5.00 -3.14 -7.10
CA PHE A 119 -3.78 -3.06 -6.32
C PHE A 119 -3.16 -1.67 -6.45
N ILE A 120 -2.69 -1.14 -5.33
CA ILE A 120 -1.93 0.12 -5.28
C ILE A 120 -0.54 -0.22 -4.77
N TYR A 121 0.46 0.04 -5.61
CA TYR A 121 1.86 -0.03 -5.23
C TYR A 121 2.49 1.35 -5.31
N TYR A 122 3.43 1.61 -4.42
CA TYR A 122 4.10 2.88 -4.25
C TYR A 122 5.60 2.63 -4.11
N ARG A 123 6.39 3.30 -4.96
CA ARG A 123 7.85 3.31 -4.90
C ARG A 123 8.33 4.70 -4.53
N ASN A 124 9.24 4.75 -3.56
CA ASN A 124 9.80 5.98 -3.06
C ASN A 124 11.12 6.29 -3.79
N ALA A 125 11.18 7.43 -4.48
CA ALA A 125 12.39 7.92 -5.15
C ALA A 125 13.19 8.90 -4.28
N ALA A 126 13.16 8.74 -2.94
CA ALA A 126 13.92 9.56 -2.01
C ALA A 126 15.43 9.60 -2.29
N VAL A 127 15.96 8.51 -2.86
CA VAL A 127 17.38 8.36 -3.22
C VAL A 127 17.75 9.08 -4.52
N ALA A 128 16.77 9.55 -5.30
CA ALA A 128 17.04 10.34 -6.50
C ALA A 128 17.40 11.78 -6.07
N GLU A 129 18.59 12.24 -6.44
CA GLU A 129 19.01 13.59 -6.12
C GLU A 129 18.12 14.62 -6.83
N GLU A 130 17.83 15.73 -6.15
CA GLU A 130 16.94 16.81 -6.60
C GLU A 130 17.29 17.35 -8.00
N ASN A 131 18.54 17.15 -8.43
CA ASN A 131 19.10 17.65 -9.69
C ASN A 131 19.45 16.55 -10.72
N SER A 132 19.32 15.26 -10.40
CA SER A 132 19.63 14.17 -11.35
C SER A 132 18.36 13.58 -11.94
N ILE A 133 17.93 14.10 -13.08
CA ILE A 133 16.82 13.53 -13.86
C ILE A 133 17.07 12.05 -14.22
N ASN A 134 18.34 11.66 -14.35
CA ASN A 134 18.74 10.28 -14.64
C ASN A 134 18.36 9.32 -13.49
N ASP A 135 18.44 9.77 -12.25
CA ASP A 135 18.10 8.94 -11.09
C ASP A 135 16.59 8.67 -11.06
N PHE A 136 15.76 9.67 -11.37
CA PHE A 136 14.32 9.46 -11.52
C PHE A 136 13.99 8.51 -12.68
N HIS A 137 14.72 8.58 -13.80
CA HIS A 137 14.53 7.62 -14.89
C HIS A 137 14.92 6.20 -14.51
N ALA A 138 15.95 6.02 -13.67
CA ALA A 138 16.31 4.72 -13.12
C ALA A 138 15.19 4.17 -12.21
N GLU A 139 14.64 5.00 -11.32
CA GLU A 139 13.52 4.62 -10.46
C GLU A 139 12.24 4.30 -11.25
N VAL A 140 11.95 5.05 -12.32
CA VAL A 140 10.87 4.72 -13.26
C VAL A 140 11.12 3.36 -13.93
N SER A 141 12.36 3.09 -14.35
CA SER A 141 12.70 1.83 -15.03
C SER A 141 12.54 0.64 -14.09
N LEU A 142 12.99 0.77 -12.84
CA LEU A 142 12.77 -0.24 -11.79
C LEU A 142 11.28 -0.45 -11.52
N LEU A 143 10.53 0.64 -11.30
CA LEU A 143 9.08 0.57 -11.08
C LEU A 143 8.36 -0.15 -12.22
N LYS A 144 8.74 0.13 -13.48
CA LYS A 144 8.19 -0.55 -14.66
C LYS A 144 8.52 -2.04 -14.66
N SER A 145 9.77 -2.41 -14.45
CA SER A 145 10.20 -3.81 -14.41
C SER A 145 9.47 -4.61 -13.33
N GLU A 146 9.44 -4.08 -12.11
CA GLU A 146 8.75 -4.67 -10.96
C GLU A 146 7.24 -4.84 -11.21
N THR A 147 6.63 -3.84 -11.82
CA THR A 147 5.23 -3.84 -12.21
C THR A 147 4.91 -4.93 -13.23
N THR A 148 5.74 -5.07 -14.27
CA THR A 148 5.59 -6.13 -15.28
C THR A 148 5.69 -7.51 -14.65
N LEU A 149 6.70 -7.74 -13.79
CA LEU A 149 6.88 -9.02 -13.10
C LEU A 149 5.68 -9.38 -12.21
N PHE A 150 5.11 -8.40 -11.51
CA PHE A 150 3.90 -8.61 -10.71
C PHE A 150 2.70 -8.98 -11.58
N GLU A 151 2.51 -8.28 -12.70
CA GLU A 151 1.41 -8.55 -13.62
C GLU A 151 1.50 -9.94 -14.23
N GLU A 152 2.69 -10.33 -14.70
CA GLU A 152 2.97 -11.67 -15.23
C GLU A 152 2.74 -12.76 -14.18
N MET A 153 3.21 -12.54 -12.95
CA MET A 153 2.98 -13.44 -11.83
C MET A 153 1.49 -13.61 -11.54
N MET A 154 0.73 -12.51 -11.44
CA MET A 154 -0.70 -12.55 -11.17
C MET A 154 -1.48 -13.20 -12.32
N ALA A 155 -1.14 -12.91 -13.57
CA ALA A 155 -1.78 -13.53 -14.73
C ALA A 155 -1.52 -15.04 -14.80
N ARG A 156 -0.32 -15.49 -14.41
CA ARG A 156 0.04 -16.90 -14.38
C ARG A 156 -0.61 -17.66 -13.22
N LEU A 157 -0.63 -17.09 -12.01
CA LEU A 157 -1.16 -17.77 -10.82
C LEU A 157 -2.67 -17.64 -10.66
N HIS A 158 -3.24 -16.56 -11.19
CA HIS A 158 -4.66 -16.21 -11.05
C HIS A 158 -5.25 -15.71 -12.38
N PRO A 159 -5.26 -16.54 -13.44
CA PRO A 159 -5.65 -16.13 -14.80
C PRO A 159 -7.06 -15.55 -14.87
N ASP A 160 -7.99 -16.09 -14.09
CA ASP A 160 -9.39 -15.68 -14.06
C ASP A 160 -9.65 -14.44 -13.18
N LYS A 161 -8.64 -13.98 -12.44
CA LYS A 161 -8.79 -12.83 -11.56
C LYS A 161 -8.83 -11.55 -12.37
N THR A 162 -9.94 -10.82 -12.27
CA THR A 162 -10.00 -9.44 -12.77
C THR A 162 -9.27 -8.52 -11.80
N PHE A 163 -8.13 -7.98 -12.22
CA PHE A 163 -7.38 -7.00 -11.44
C PHE A 163 -6.85 -5.83 -12.28
N SER A 164 -6.49 -4.76 -11.59
CA SER A 164 -5.67 -3.68 -12.12
C SER A 164 -4.61 -3.27 -11.11
N LEU A 165 -3.47 -2.77 -11.58
CA LEU A 165 -2.40 -2.23 -10.76
C LEU A 165 -2.22 -0.74 -11.04
N VAL A 166 -2.18 0.07 -9.98
CA VAL A 166 -1.74 1.46 -10.04
C VAL A 166 -0.36 1.52 -9.39
N SER A 167 0.66 1.74 -10.21
CA SER A 167 2.05 1.86 -9.80
C SER A 167 2.42 3.33 -9.67
N LEU A 168 2.64 3.77 -8.43
CA LEU A 168 2.94 5.16 -8.10
C LEU A 168 4.44 5.35 -7.90
N LEU A 169 5.01 6.32 -8.60
CA LEU A 169 6.31 6.87 -8.28
C LEU A 169 6.14 8.08 -7.38
N ALA A 170 6.78 8.05 -6.22
CA ALA A 170 6.76 9.16 -5.30
C ALA A 170 8.08 9.89 -5.29
N ILE A 171 8.00 11.20 -5.53
CA ILE A 171 9.16 12.07 -5.62
C ILE A 171 9.13 13.13 -4.51
N PRO A 172 10.29 13.66 -4.09
CA PRO A 172 10.34 14.73 -3.11
C PRO A 172 9.39 15.87 -3.45
N ALA A 173 8.75 16.48 -2.45
CA ALA A 173 7.76 17.55 -2.67
C ALA A 173 8.35 18.73 -3.45
N THR A 174 9.61 19.07 -3.19
CA THR A 174 10.35 20.11 -3.91
C THR A 174 10.52 19.82 -5.41
N CYS A 175 10.74 18.55 -5.77
CA CYS A 175 10.74 18.09 -7.17
C CYS A 175 9.32 18.03 -7.75
N PHE A 176 8.33 17.70 -6.92
CA PHE A 176 6.95 17.50 -7.37
C PHE A 176 6.36 18.77 -7.97
N ASP A 177 6.70 19.95 -7.46
CA ASP A 177 6.18 21.21 -8.02
C ASP A 177 6.74 21.54 -9.42
N ASN A 178 7.84 20.90 -9.84
CA ASN A 178 8.37 21.03 -11.18
C ASN A 178 7.47 20.31 -12.21
N HIS A 179 6.60 21.08 -12.86
CA HIS A 179 5.69 20.56 -13.89
C HIS A 179 6.42 19.89 -15.06
N ALA A 180 7.53 20.45 -15.53
CA ALA A 180 8.27 19.90 -16.66
C ALA A 180 8.86 18.52 -16.34
N LEU A 181 9.40 18.35 -15.13
CA LEU A 181 9.87 17.06 -14.62
C LEU A 181 8.73 16.05 -14.55
N ARG A 182 7.60 16.40 -13.92
CA ARG A 182 6.43 15.51 -13.82
C ARG A 182 5.93 15.05 -15.19
N GLU A 183 5.83 15.95 -16.16
CA GLU A 183 5.40 15.60 -17.52
C GLU A 183 6.43 14.74 -18.27
N ASN A 184 7.72 14.97 -18.04
CA ASN A 184 8.77 14.11 -18.58
C ASN A 184 8.67 12.68 -18.02
N LEU A 185 8.58 12.54 -16.70
CA LEU A 185 8.46 11.25 -16.03
C LEU A 185 7.16 10.53 -16.42
N ARG A 186 6.03 11.24 -16.53
CA ARG A 186 4.75 10.67 -17.02
C ARG A 186 4.87 10.13 -18.45
N ARG A 187 5.56 10.85 -19.34
CA ARG A 187 5.82 10.38 -20.72
C ARG A 187 6.65 9.11 -20.70
N THR A 188 7.70 9.05 -19.87
CA THR A 188 8.56 7.86 -19.71
C THR A 188 7.79 6.64 -19.19
N CYS A 189 6.85 6.85 -18.28
CA CYS A 189 5.98 5.80 -17.77
C CYS A 189 4.94 5.34 -18.79
N SER A 190 4.52 6.20 -19.71
CA SER A 190 3.43 5.92 -20.65
C SER A 190 3.84 5.01 -21.82
N SER A 191 5.14 4.82 -22.07
CA SER A 191 5.63 4.03 -23.20
C SER A 191 5.41 2.52 -23.08
N ASN A 192 5.20 1.97 -21.87
CA ASN A 192 4.98 0.53 -21.64
C ASN A 192 3.71 0.26 -20.81
N ARG A 193 2.56 0.79 -21.22
CA ARG A 193 1.30 0.50 -20.54
C ARG A 193 0.74 -0.85 -20.99
N SER A 194 0.52 -1.75 -20.04
CA SER A 194 -0.37 -2.89 -20.25
C SER A 194 -1.83 -2.45 -20.07
N ALA A 195 -2.78 -3.28 -20.51
CA ALA A 195 -4.20 -3.01 -20.29
C ALA A 195 -4.60 -3.04 -18.81
N ARG A 196 -3.80 -3.68 -17.95
CA ARG A 196 -4.10 -3.88 -16.52
C ARG A 196 -3.38 -2.89 -15.62
N THR A 197 -2.39 -2.16 -16.14
CA THR A 197 -1.51 -1.35 -15.31
C THR A 197 -1.46 0.11 -15.73
N THR A 198 -1.47 0.98 -14.72
CA THR A 198 -1.33 2.43 -14.86
C THR A 198 -0.18 2.92 -14.00
N PHE A 199 0.50 3.95 -14.49
CA PHE A 199 1.61 4.60 -13.80
C PHE A 199 1.25 6.05 -13.52
N GLU A 200 1.49 6.51 -12.31
CA GLU A 200 1.26 7.88 -11.89
C GLU A 200 2.38 8.38 -10.98
N ILE A 201 2.43 9.70 -10.81
CA ILE A 201 3.41 10.38 -9.96
C ILE A 201 2.66 11.07 -8.84
N VAL A 202 3.17 10.94 -7.62
CA VAL A 202 2.63 11.57 -6.41
C VAL A 202 3.77 12.26 -5.64
N PRO A 203 3.46 13.26 -4.79
CA PRO A 203 4.45 13.78 -3.87
C PRO A 203 4.69 12.76 -2.76
N MET A 204 5.93 12.67 -2.29
CA MET A 204 6.26 11.98 -1.04
C MET A 204 5.60 12.68 0.15
N ARG A 205 5.35 11.90 1.21
CA ARG A 205 4.86 12.46 2.47
C ARG A 205 6.00 13.16 3.19
N ASP A 206 5.77 14.40 3.63
CA ASP A 206 6.68 15.12 4.51
C ASP A 206 6.06 15.23 5.91
N ASP A 207 6.53 14.39 6.84
CA ASP A 207 6.01 14.35 8.20
C ASP A 207 6.41 15.58 9.04
N ARG A 208 7.31 16.43 8.55
CA ARG A 208 7.70 17.69 9.22
C ARG A 208 6.61 18.77 9.12
N TYR A 209 5.72 18.65 8.14
CA TYR A 209 4.67 19.64 7.84
C TYR A 209 3.27 18.98 7.82
N PRO A 210 2.70 18.61 8.98
CA PRO A 210 1.42 17.88 9.05
C PRO A 210 0.24 18.60 8.39
N GLU A 211 0.28 19.92 8.29
CA GLU A 211 -0.70 20.74 7.59
C GLU A 211 -0.78 20.44 6.09
N GLN A 212 0.32 19.96 5.48
CA GLN A 212 0.38 19.59 4.06
C GLN A 212 -0.22 18.22 3.79
N PHE A 213 -0.58 17.45 4.83
CA PHE A 213 -1.11 16.09 4.67
C PHE A 213 -2.39 16.07 3.82
N ASN A 214 -3.25 17.08 3.95
CA ASN A 214 -4.47 17.15 3.14
C ASN A 214 -4.14 17.36 1.65
N ALA A 215 -3.22 18.28 1.33
CA ALA A 215 -2.74 18.49 -0.03
C ALA A 215 -2.10 17.21 -0.60
N TRP A 216 -1.29 16.51 0.20
CA TRP A 216 -0.74 15.20 -0.16
C TRP A 216 -1.83 14.16 -0.49
N THR A 217 -2.88 14.10 0.33
CA THR A 217 -4.03 13.21 0.08
C THR A 217 -4.81 13.60 -1.17
N ASP A 218 -4.93 14.89 -1.46
CA ASP A 218 -5.62 15.42 -2.64
C ASP A 218 -4.83 15.08 -3.92
N GLU A 219 -3.51 15.16 -3.90
CA GLU A 219 -2.65 14.74 -5.03
C GLU A 219 -2.72 13.23 -5.29
N TRP A 220 -2.74 12.41 -4.23
CA TRP A 220 -3.01 10.98 -4.36
C TRP A 220 -4.39 10.72 -4.97
N THR A 221 -5.40 11.46 -4.54
CA THR A 221 -6.75 11.36 -5.10
C THR A 221 -6.76 11.71 -6.59
N ALA A 222 -6.06 12.77 -6.98
CA ALA A 222 -5.94 13.19 -8.37
C ALA A 222 -5.21 12.13 -9.21
N ALA A 223 -4.13 11.53 -8.70
CA ALA A 223 -3.42 10.42 -9.34
C ALA A 223 -4.33 9.21 -9.56
N LEU A 224 -5.04 8.75 -8.54
CA LEU A 224 -5.97 7.61 -8.66
C LEU A 224 -7.11 7.89 -9.66
N ARG A 225 -7.54 9.15 -9.78
CA ARG A 225 -8.54 9.55 -10.79
C ARG A 225 -7.96 9.55 -12.20
N ARG A 226 -6.75 10.07 -12.41
CA ARG A 226 -6.05 10.02 -13.72
C ARG A 226 -5.78 8.58 -14.17
N ALA A 227 -5.42 7.72 -13.23
CA ALA A 227 -5.30 6.27 -13.42
C ALA A 227 -6.66 5.57 -13.69
N LYS A 228 -7.79 6.28 -13.62
CA LYS A 228 -9.15 5.71 -13.73
C LYS A 228 -9.42 4.59 -12.72
N ALA A 229 -8.68 4.56 -11.62
CA ALA A 229 -8.84 3.58 -10.55
C ALA A 229 -10.04 3.92 -9.65
N VAL A 230 -10.36 5.21 -9.52
CA VAL A 230 -11.46 5.71 -8.70
C VAL A 230 -12.31 6.71 -9.46
N SER A 231 -13.64 6.61 -9.31
CA SER A 231 -14.59 7.60 -9.80
C SER A 231 -14.95 8.62 -8.71
N PRO A 232 -15.50 9.80 -9.07
CA PRO A 232 -16.08 10.72 -8.09
C PRO A 232 -17.13 10.05 -7.18
N LEU A 233 -17.91 9.11 -7.72
CA LEU A 233 -18.90 8.34 -6.97
C LEU A 233 -18.26 7.47 -5.89
N ASP A 234 -17.12 6.83 -6.16
CA ASP A 234 -16.41 5.99 -5.19
C ASP A 234 -15.92 6.83 -4.00
N ILE A 235 -15.38 8.01 -4.27
CA ILE A 235 -14.93 8.95 -3.24
C ILE A 235 -16.11 9.44 -2.41
N MET A 236 -17.24 9.78 -3.05
CA MET A 236 -18.45 10.20 -2.34
C MET A 236 -19.01 9.08 -1.44
N ARG A 237 -19.09 7.85 -1.94
CA ARG A 237 -19.52 6.68 -1.16
C ARG A 237 -18.61 6.44 0.04
N GLY A 238 -17.29 6.54 -0.15
CA GLY A 238 -16.30 6.47 0.92
C GLY A 238 -16.51 7.53 2.01
N LYS A 239 -16.74 8.79 1.62
CA LYS A 239 -17.03 9.90 2.54
C LYS A 239 -18.35 9.69 3.31
N ILE A 240 -19.40 9.21 2.64
CA ILE A 240 -20.70 8.92 3.28
C ILE A 240 -20.59 7.78 4.30
N SER A 241 -19.91 6.70 3.94
CA SER A 241 -19.68 5.56 4.84
C SER A 241 -18.96 6.00 6.12
N LYS A 242 -17.92 6.83 5.99
CA LYS A 242 -17.21 7.40 7.15
C LYS A 242 -18.08 8.26 8.05
N ARG A 243 -18.94 9.10 7.47
CA ARG A 243 -19.90 9.91 8.23
C ARG A 243 -20.83 9.01 9.06
N LYS A 244 -21.39 7.96 8.44
CA LYS A 244 -22.25 6.98 9.14
C LYS A 244 -21.53 6.28 10.30
N ILE A 245 -20.29 5.85 10.10
CA ILE A 245 -19.47 5.22 11.16
C ILE A 245 -19.19 6.20 12.31
N ARG A 246 -18.85 7.45 12.00
CA ARG A 246 -18.59 8.48 13.02
C ARG A 246 -19.84 8.78 13.85
N THR A 247 -21.00 8.91 13.19
CA THR A 247 -22.28 9.11 13.88
C THR A 247 -22.62 7.94 14.78
N ARG A 248 -22.44 6.70 14.30
CA ARG A 248 -22.67 5.48 15.11
C ARG A 248 -21.73 5.41 16.32
N LYS A 249 -20.43 5.71 16.16
CA LYS A 249 -19.46 5.76 17.27
C LYS A 249 -19.81 6.84 18.31
N LYS A 250 -20.32 7.98 17.87
CA LYS A 250 -20.79 9.06 18.76
C LYS A 250 -22.02 8.60 19.55
N LEU A 251 -22.98 7.97 18.90
CA LEU A 251 -24.17 7.39 19.55
C LEU A 251 -23.79 6.31 20.58
N THR A 252 -22.89 5.38 20.24
CA THR A 252 -22.44 4.33 21.18
C THR A 252 -21.64 4.86 22.38
N ARG A 253 -21.02 6.04 22.27
CA ARG A 253 -20.34 6.70 23.40
C ARG A 253 -21.30 7.47 24.31
N LEU A 254 -22.50 7.80 23.80
CA LEU A 254 -23.55 8.51 24.54
C LEU A 254 -24.55 7.55 25.20
N LEU A 255 -24.52 6.26 24.85
CA LEU A 255 -25.28 5.24 25.55
C LEU A 255 -24.59 4.88 26.87
N PRO A 256 -25.30 4.85 28.02
CA PRO A 256 -24.73 4.40 29.29
C PRO A 256 -24.14 3.00 29.11
N ARG A 257 -22.89 2.80 29.57
CA ARG A 257 -22.36 1.45 29.71
C ARG A 257 -23.23 0.73 30.74
N ALA A 258 -24.05 -0.22 30.29
CA ALA A 258 -24.77 -1.10 31.18
C ALA A 258 -23.73 -1.82 32.05
N SER A 259 -23.67 -1.42 33.32
CA SER A 259 -22.88 -2.10 34.34
C SER A 259 -23.55 -3.43 34.63
N THR A 260 -23.08 -4.49 33.98
CA THR A 260 -23.31 -5.86 34.44
C THR A 260 -22.54 -6.05 35.75
N ARG A 261 -23.16 -5.64 36.87
CA ARG A 261 -22.92 -6.29 38.16
C ARG A 261 -23.63 -7.64 38.09
N LEU A 262 -22.88 -8.69 37.81
CA LEU A 262 -23.34 -10.04 38.13
C LEU A 262 -22.99 -10.28 39.60
N LEU A 263 -24.06 -10.38 40.40
CA LEU A 263 -24.07 -11.08 41.67
C LEU A 263 -23.75 -12.56 41.42
N GLY A 264 -22.92 -13.15 42.27
CA GLY A 264 -22.50 -14.55 42.23
C GLY A 264 -21.19 -14.71 42.97
#